data_AF-A0A4S8LL57-F1
#
_entry.id   AF-A0A4S8LL57-F1
#
_cell.length_a   1.000
_cell.length_b   1.000
_cell.length_c   1.000
_cell.angle_alpha   90.00
_cell.angle_beta   90.00
_cell.angle_gamma   90.00
#
_symmetry.space_group_name_H-M   'P 1'
#
loop_
_entity.id
_entity.type
_entity.pdbx_description
1 polymer ?
#
loop_
_entity_poly.entity_id
_entity_poly.type
_entity_poly.pdbx_seq_one_letter_code
_entity_poly.pdbx_strand_id
1 'polypeptide(L)'
;MASFARLLESPPALHDLTDDCSLTLQYALATAWGVAANYLAYSARINTPPETVRSVFQAFTRHINCQECLRKRDQRIEQVIEQWNEIFSPPVNGV
;
A
#
# COMPACT_ATOMS: atom_id res chain seq x y z
N MET A 1 -9.22 -8.86 -15.63
CA MET A 1 -8.09 -7.98 -15.25
C MET A 1 -8.43 -7.33 -13.93
N ALA A 2 -7.57 -7.45 -12.91
CA ALA A 2 -7.73 -6.66 -11.70
C ALA A 2 -7.38 -5.19 -12.03
N SER A 3 -8.18 -4.23 -11.57
CA SER A 3 -7.81 -2.82 -11.64
C SER A 3 -6.79 -2.51 -10.54
N PHE A 4 -5.96 -1.48 -10.74
CA PHE A 4 -5.04 -1.02 -9.69
C PHE A 4 -5.79 -0.71 -8.38
N ALA A 5 -6.99 -0.13 -8.47
CA ALA A 5 -7.87 0.10 -7.32
C ALA A 5 -8.15 -1.17 -6.50
N ARG A 6 -8.39 -2.32 -7.16
CA ARG A 6 -8.66 -3.59 -6.46
C ARG A 6 -7.45 -4.09 -5.67
N LEU A 7 -6.24 -3.83 -6.15
CA LEU A 7 -5.01 -4.17 -5.40
C LEU A 7 -4.88 -3.34 -4.12
N LEU A 8 -5.48 -2.15 -4.06
CA LEU A 8 -5.36 -1.23 -2.94
C LEU A 8 -6.43 -1.45 -1.84
N GLU A 9 -7.48 -2.23 -2.10
CA GLU A 9 -8.61 -2.45 -1.17
C GLU A 9 -8.19 -3.05 0.18
N SER A 10 -7.15 -3.89 0.18
CA SER A 10 -6.66 -4.52 1.40
C SER A 10 -5.53 -3.71 2.04
N PRO A 11 -5.74 -3.17 3.26
CA PRO A 11 -4.70 -2.46 4.01
C PRO A 11 -3.59 -3.42 4.47
N PRO A 12 -2.51 -2.89 5.09
CA PRO A 12 -1.47 -3.72 5.69
C PRO A 12 -2.06 -4.64 6.75
N ALA A 13 -1.51 -5.85 6.86
CA ALA A 13 -1.91 -6.79 7.90
C ALA A 13 -1.60 -6.22 9.29
N LEU A 14 -2.50 -6.49 10.24
CA LEU A 14 -2.27 -6.22 11.65
C LEU A 14 -1.08 -7.03 12.16
N HIS A 15 -0.45 -6.52 13.21
CA HIS A 15 0.56 -7.26 13.98
C HIS A 15 0.04 -7.48 15.41
N ASP A 16 0.73 -8.33 16.17
CA ASP A 16 0.36 -8.59 17.56
C ASP A 16 0.40 -7.31 18.40
N LEU A 17 -0.46 -7.25 19.41
CA LEU A 17 -0.49 -6.11 20.33
C LEU A 17 0.84 -6.01 21.09
N THR A 18 1.27 -4.78 21.29
CA THR A 18 2.47 -4.45 22.08
C THR A 18 2.11 -3.33 23.05
N ASP A 19 2.93 -3.12 24.07
CA ASP A 19 2.72 -2.03 25.04
C ASP A 19 2.65 -0.65 24.36
N ASP A 20 3.38 -0.48 23.25
CA ASP A 20 3.46 0.77 22.49
C ASP A 20 2.51 0.85 21.28
N CYS A 21 1.75 -0.21 20.99
CA CYS A 21 0.87 -0.26 19.83
C CYS A 21 -0.42 -1.04 20.11
N SER A 22 -1.50 -0.29 20.32
CA SER A 22 -2.85 -0.80 20.50
C SER A 22 -3.54 -1.06 19.16
N LEU A 23 -4.63 -1.83 19.19
CA LEU A 23 -5.48 -2.07 18.02
C LEU A 23 -6.01 -0.76 17.41
N THR A 24 -6.29 0.25 18.24
CA THR A 24 -6.69 1.60 17.78
C THR A 24 -5.62 2.26 16.92
N LEU A 25 -4.34 2.16 17.32
CA LEU A 25 -3.23 2.70 16.53
C LEU A 25 -3.05 1.93 15.22
N GLN A 26 -3.25 0.61 15.23
CA GLN A 26 -3.21 -0.18 14.00
C GLN A 26 -4.38 0.16 13.06
N TYR A 27 -5.58 0.43 13.58
CA TYR A 27 -6.69 0.89 12.74
C TYR A 27 -6.47 2.29 12.17
N ALA A 28 -5.76 3.18 12.87
CA ALA A 28 -5.36 4.47 12.30
C ALA A 28 -4.51 4.29 11.03
N LEU A 29 -3.58 3.31 11.01
CA LEU A 29 -2.84 2.95 9.80
C LEU A 29 -3.78 2.44 8.70
N ALA A 30 -4.73 1.55 9.01
CA ALA A 30 -5.67 1.02 8.02
C ALA A 30 -6.56 2.13 7.41
N THR A 31 -7.01 3.09 8.23
CA THR A 31 -7.76 4.25 7.75
C THR A 31 -6.89 5.14 6.85
N ALA A 32 -5.67 5.47 7.28
CA ALA A 32 -4.75 6.26 6.47
C ALA A 32 -4.41 5.58 5.13
N TRP A 33 -4.26 4.25 5.14
CA TRP A 33 -4.13 3.45 3.93
C TRP A 33 -5.34 3.64 3.00
N GLY A 34 -6.56 3.53 3.52
CA GLY A 34 -7.78 3.72 2.74
C GLY A 34 -7.84 5.09 2.04
N VAL A 35 -7.42 6.15 2.73
CA VAL A 35 -7.37 7.50 2.12
C VAL A 35 -6.33 7.58 1.01
N ALA A 36 -5.12 7.05 1.24
CA ALA A 36 -4.06 6.98 0.23
C ALA A 36 -4.47 6.12 -0.99
N ALA A 37 -5.12 4.98 -0.73
CA ALA A 37 -5.66 4.08 -1.73
C ALA A 37 -6.70 4.77 -2.61
N ASN A 38 -7.64 5.50 -2.00
CA ASN A 38 -8.65 6.26 -2.75
C ASN A 38 -8.01 7.35 -3.63
N TYR A 39 -7.00 8.06 -3.10
CA TYR A 39 -6.24 9.03 -3.89
C TYR A 39 -5.53 8.39 -5.08
N LEU A 40 -4.85 7.26 -4.86
CA LEU A 40 -4.15 6.53 -5.93
C LEU A 40 -5.12 5.94 -6.95
N ALA A 41 -6.25 5.38 -6.53
CA ALA A 41 -7.27 4.86 -7.43
C ALA A 41 -7.79 5.92 -8.42
N TYR A 42 -7.84 7.19 -8.01
CA TYR A 42 -8.24 8.30 -8.86
C TYR A 42 -7.08 8.90 -9.69
N SER A 43 -5.91 9.06 -9.08
CA SER A 43 -4.79 9.82 -9.66
C SER A 43 -3.82 8.98 -10.48
N ALA A 44 -3.70 7.68 -10.20
CA ALA A 44 -2.78 6.80 -10.88
C ALA A 44 -3.11 6.64 -12.37
N ARG A 45 -2.06 6.43 -13.15
CA ARG A 45 -2.07 6.16 -14.58
C ARG A 45 -1.22 4.93 -14.85
N ILE A 46 -1.33 4.37 -16.05
CA ILE A 46 -0.56 3.18 -16.47
C ILE A 46 0.95 3.37 -16.29
N ASN A 47 1.43 4.60 -16.49
CA ASN A 47 2.84 4.97 -16.37
C ASN A 47 3.19 5.60 -15.01
N THR A 48 2.32 5.51 -14.01
CA THR A 48 2.64 6.00 -12.67
C THR A 48 3.81 5.19 -12.10
N PRO A 49 4.91 5.86 -11.76
CA PRO A 49 6.09 5.14 -11.29
C PRO A 49 5.91 4.51 -9.89
N PRO A 50 6.56 3.37 -9.59
CA PRO A 50 6.49 2.72 -8.27
C PRO A 50 6.84 3.64 -7.08
N GLU A 51 7.80 4.55 -7.26
CA GLU A 51 8.20 5.50 -6.22
C GLU A 51 7.08 6.51 -5.90
N THR A 52 6.19 6.80 -6.86
CA THR A 52 5.03 7.66 -6.62
C THR A 52 4.04 6.96 -5.67
N VAL A 53 3.79 5.66 -5.86
CA VAL A 53 2.94 4.85 -4.94
C VAL A 53 3.51 4.88 -3.54
N ARG A 54 4.81 4.59 -3.42
CA ARG A 54 5.51 4.57 -2.15
C ARG A 54 5.42 5.92 -1.44
N SER A 55 5.71 7.00 -2.16
CA SER A 55 5.69 8.36 -1.62
C SER A 55 4.30 8.77 -1.13
N VAL A 56 3.24 8.39 -1.85
CA VAL A 56 1.86 8.66 -1.41
C VAL A 56 1.57 7.93 -0.10
N PHE A 57 1.81 6.62 -0.03
CA PHE A 57 1.54 5.89 1.23
C PHE A 57 2.39 6.42 2.40
N GLN A 58 3.66 6.74 2.16
CA GLN A 58 4.53 7.34 3.19
C GLN A 58 3.99 8.69 3.67
N ALA A 59 3.53 9.56 2.77
CA ALA A 59 2.98 10.86 3.13
C ALA A 59 1.71 10.76 3.99
N PHE A 60 0.77 9.88 3.60
CA PHE A 60 -0.49 9.70 4.33
C PHE A 60 -0.31 8.96 5.67
N THR A 61 0.76 8.18 5.82
CA THR A 61 1.06 7.41 7.05
C THR A 61 2.18 8.03 7.88
N ARG A 62 2.61 9.27 7.59
CA ARG A 62 3.72 9.95 8.29
C ARG A 62 3.54 10.12 9.80
N HIS A 63 2.30 10.02 10.28
CA HIS A 63 1.95 10.15 11.69
C HIS A 63 2.03 8.82 12.45
N ILE A 64 2.28 7.71 11.76
CA ILE A 64 2.44 6.38 12.33
C ILE A 64 3.91 6.21 12.75
N ASN A 65 4.15 5.96 14.04
CA ASN A 65 5.50 5.85 14.59
C ASN A 65 5.87 4.41 15.02
N CYS A 66 4.89 3.51 15.11
CA CYS A 66 5.13 2.11 15.47
C CYS A 66 5.93 1.41 14.35
N GLN A 67 7.08 0.84 14.70
CA GLN A 67 7.98 0.22 13.72
C GLN A 67 7.38 -1.02 13.05
N GLU A 68 6.61 -1.84 13.78
CA GLU A 68 5.93 -2.99 13.18
C GLU A 68 4.81 -2.57 12.22
N CYS A 69 4.04 -1.53 12.55
CA CYS A 69 3.08 -0.92 11.64
C CYS A 69 3.76 -0.42 10.35
N LEU A 70 4.90 0.28 10.47
CA LEU A 70 5.67 0.78 9.33
C LEU A 70 6.22 -0.38 8.48
N ARG A 71 6.73 -1.44 9.11
CA ARG A 71 7.20 -2.64 8.41
C ARG A 71 6.07 -3.34 7.65
N LYS A 72 4.90 -3.53 8.27
CA LYS A 72 3.72 -4.11 7.63
C LYS A 72 3.23 -3.24 6.47
N ARG A 73 3.24 -1.91 6.63
CA ARG A 73 2.94 -0.96 5.57
C ARG A 73 3.87 -1.15 4.39
N ASP A 74 5.18 -1.12 4.62
CA ASP A 74 6.18 -1.20 3.56
C ASP A 74 6.10 -2.55 2.82
N GLN A 75 5.93 -3.65 3.56
CA GLN A 75 5.67 -4.97 2.97
C GLN A 75 4.44 -4.96 2.05
N ARG A 76 3.35 -4.31 2.47
CA ARG A 76 2.13 -4.23 1.67
C ARG A 76 2.31 -3.32 0.43
N ILE A 77 3.05 -2.23 0.55
CA ILE A 77 3.39 -1.36 -0.59
C ILE A 77 4.14 -2.14 -1.66
N GLU A 78 5.16 -2.92 -1.28
CA GLU A 78 5.92 -3.73 -2.26
C GLU A 78 5.02 -4.75 -2.96
N GLN A 79 4.17 -5.46 -2.21
CA GLN A 79 3.23 -6.41 -2.80
C GLN A 79 2.29 -5.75 -3.82
N VAL A 80 1.79 -4.54 -3.51
CA VAL A 80 0.94 -3.78 -4.43
C VAL A 80 1.73 -3.40 -5.68
N ILE A 81 2.98 -2.95 -5.55
CA ILE A 81 3.84 -2.56 -6.68
C ILE A 81 4.15 -3.77 -7.56
N GLU A 82 4.53 -4.90 -6.98
CA GLU A 82 4.80 -6.16 -7.69
C GLU A 82 3.57 -6.61 -8.50
N GLN A 83 2.42 -6.73 -7.83
CA GLN A 83 1.15 -7.11 -8.47
C GLN A 83 0.71 -6.10 -9.52
N TRP A 84 0.99 -4.81 -9.30
CA TRP A 84 0.68 -3.78 -10.27
C TRP A 84 1.54 -3.95 -11.52
N ASN A 85 2.86 -4.13 -11.37
CA ASN A 85 3.77 -4.32 -12.49
C ASN A 85 3.41 -5.55 -13.34
N GLU A 86 2.94 -6.64 -12.74
CA GLU A 86 2.47 -7.83 -13.48
C GLU A 86 1.26 -7.53 -14.40
N ILE A 87 0.40 -6.59 -14.01
CA ILE A 87 -0.79 -6.21 -14.81
C ILE A 87 -0.41 -5.36 -16.02
N PHE A 88 0.58 -4.47 -15.88
CA PHE A 88 0.90 -3.46 -16.92
C PHE A 88 2.19 -3.72 -17.68
N SER A 89 3.04 -4.61 -17.17
CA SER A 89 4.17 -5.20 -17.88
C SER A 89 3.98 -6.71 -17.96
N PRO A 90 2.94 -7.20 -18.69
CA PRO A 90 2.74 -8.63 -18.85
C PRO A 90 4.03 -9.24 -19.42
N PRO A 91 4.43 -10.44 -18.98
CA PRO A 91 5.61 -11.09 -19.52
C PRO A 91 5.50 -11.09 -21.05
N VAL A 92 6.52 -10.57 -21.71
CA VAL A 92 6.69 -10.79 -23.15
C VAL A 92 6.82 -12.30 -23.27
N ASN A 93 5.73 -12.96 -23.68
CA ASN A 93 5.78 -14.38 -23.97
C ASN A 93 6.92 -14.58 -24.96
N GLY A 94 7.96 -15.26 -24.50
CA GLY A 94 9.06 -15.67 -25.34
C GLY A 94 8.53 -16.50 -26.50
N VAL A 95 9.07 -16.19 -27.67
CA VAL A 95 9.02 -16.91 -28.95
C VAL A 95 8.74 -18.40 -28.82
#